data_AF-A0A2H6B1T8-F1
#
_entry.id   AF-A0A2H6B1T8-F1
#
_cell.length_a   1.000
_cell.length_b   1.000
_cell.length_c   1.000
_cell.angle_alpha   90.00
_cell.angle_beta   90.00
_cell.angle_gamma   90.00
#
_symmetry.space_group_name_H-M   'P 1'
#
loop_
_entity.id
_entity.type
_entity.pdbx_description
1 polymer ?
#
loop_
_entity_poly.entity_id
_entity_poly.type
_entity_poly.pdbx_seq_one_letter_code
_entity_poly.pdbx_strand_id
1 'polypeptide(L)'
;MPKYILDRRRFLRRTGEVVLVVTAAGRVIFTDPGRSFAIAMEVLDEHGARTLLAMTRALYPHPSIGDEYYAVVVEALDAEAKADAAVANLLKDGVARLDAAKGVPFVALSPGTQEEVLASLEGDPFFQKVRGASVFHFYNNKLLWRHFGYEGSSFEYGGYLRRGFQDLGWLPDPPPEVSPEPYFG
;
A
#
# COMPACT_ATOMS: atom_id res chain seq x y z
N MET A 1 -28.78 25.67 -27.52
CA MET A 1 -28.04 25.32 -26.28
C MET A 1 -26.68 25.98 -26.33
N PRO A 2 -26.31 26.85 -25.38
CA PRO A 2 -24.99 27.48 -25.40
C PRO A 2 -23.92 26.43 -25.10
N LYS A 3 -22.89 26.35 -25.94
CA LYS A 3 -21.71 25.49 -25.74
C LYS A 3 -20.86 26.11 -24.64
N TYR A 4 -20.88 25.53 -23.44
CA TYR A 4 -19.94 25.87 -22.39
C TYR A 4 -18.54 25.44 -22.82
N ILE A 5 -17.72 26.37 -23.28
CA ILE A 5 -16.29 26.14 -23.51
C ILE A 5 -15.66 26.06 -22.12
N LEU A 6 -15.39 24.85 -21.65
CA LEU A 6 -14.60 24.62 -20.44
C LEU A 6 -13.19 25.16 -20.71
N ASP A 7 -12.86 26.27 -20.05
CA ASP A 7 -11.52 26.86 -20.10
C ASP A 7 -10.52 25.86 -19.51
N ARG A 8 -9.61 25.37 -20.36
CA ARG A 8 -8.58 24.38 -20.00
C ARG A 8 -7.75 24.84 -18.81
N ARG A 9 -7.49 26.14 -18.66
CA ARG A 9 -6.72 26.68 -17.52
C ARG A 9 -7.53 26.67 -16.23
N ARG A 10 -8.84 26.90 -16.32
CA ARG A 10 -9.75 26.81 -15.17
C ARG A 10 -10.00 25.36 -14.76
N PHE A 11 -10.05 24.45 -15.72
CA PHE A 11 -10.11 23.01 -15.49
C PHE A 11 -8.85 22.51 -14.78
N LEU A 12 -7.66 22.83 -15.33
CA LEU A 12 -6.38 22.43 -14.73
C LEU A 12 -6.09 23.07 -13.37
N ARG A 13 -6.62 24.28 -13.10
CA ARG A 13 -6.55 24.89 -11.76
C ARG A 13 -7.44 24.19 -10.72
N ARG A 14 -8.50 23.50 -11.14
CA ARG A 14 -9.42 22.77 -10.25
C ARG A 14 -9.07 21.29 -10.10
N THR A 15 -8.28 20.71 -11.00
CA THR A 15 -7.85 19.30 -10.91
C THR A 15 -6.86 19.02 -9.78
N GLY A 16 -6.46 20.04 -9.01
CA GLY A 16 -5.64 19.90 -7.81
C GLY A 16 -6.42 19.87 -6.49
N GLU A 17 -7.75 19.95 -6.53
CA GLU A 17 -8.58 19.98 -5.31
C GLU A 17 -9.01 18.55 -4.94
N VAL A 18 -8.68 18.14 -3.71
CA VAL A 18 -9.17 16.90 -3.08
C VAL A 18 -10.70 16.93 -3.07
N VAL A 19 -11.34 15.95 -3.69
CA VAL A 19 -12.80 15.77 -3.58
C VAL A 19 -13.08 14.71 -2.53
N LEU A 20 -13.64 15.16 -1.40
CA LEU A 20 -14.28 14.33 -0.39
C LEU A 20 -15.73 14.07 -0.83
N VAL A 21 -16.09 12.81 -1.05
CA VAL A 21 -17.50 12.41 -1.26
C VAL A 21 -17.94 11.49 -0.13
N VAL A 22 -18.91 11.94 0.66
CA VAL A 22 -19.63 11.10 1.62
C VAL A 22 -20.84 10.52 0.92
N THR A 23 -20.87 9.20 0.77
CA THR A 23 -22.04 8.52 0.19
C THR A 23 -23.16 8.41 1.22
N ALA A 24 -24.41 8.20 0.76
CA ALA A 24 -25.57 8.01 1.63
C ALA A 24 -25.43 6.82 2.61
N ALA A 25 -24.46 5.91 2.38
CA ALA A 25 -24.12 4.80 3.25
C ALA A 25 -23.01 5.12 4.28
N GLY A 26 -22.63 6.39 4.44
CA GLY A 26 -21.56 6.80 5.36
C GLY A 26 -20.15 6.48 4.87
N ARG A 27 -20.00 5.99 3.63
CA ARG A 27 -18.68 5.68 3.07
C ARG A 27 -17.98 6.96 2.63
N VAL A 28 -16.73 7.09 3.02
CA VAL A 28 -15.90 8.25 2.71
C VAL A 28 -14.95 7.93 1.58
N ILE A 29 -15.10 8.63 0.45
CA ILE A 29 -14.27 8.47 -0.73
C ILE A 29 -13.33 9.68 -0.84
N PHE A 30 -12.03 9.40 -0.88
CA PHE A 30 -11.01 10.43 -1.04
C PHE A 30 -10.20 10.25 -2.31
N THR A 31 -9.97 11.36 -3.00
CA THR A 31 -9.10 11.47 -4.17
C THR A 31 -7.89 12.29 -3.79
N ASP A 32 -6.69 11.82 -4.13
CA ASP A 32 -5.47 12.61 -4.00
C ASP A 32 -5.23 13.30 -5.36
N PRO A 33 -5.08 14.63 -5.43
CA PRO A 33 -4.84 15.33 -6.70
C PRO A 33 -3.57 14.86 -7.45
N GLY A 34 -2.64 14.17 -6.78
CA GLY A 34 -1.52 13.48 -7.41
C GLY A 34 -1.73 11.99 -7.70
N ARG A 35 -2.85 11.38 -7.28
CA ARG A 35 -3.08 9.92 -7.36
C ARG A 35 -4.50 9.59 -7.83
N SER A 36 -4.60 8.78 -8.88
CA SER A 36 -5.84 8.58 -9.67
C SER A 36 -6.84 7.57 -9.09
N PHE A 37 -6.83 7.31 -7.78
CA PHE A 37 -7.69 6.29 -7.18
C PHE A 37 -8.46 6.83 -5.97
N ALA A 38 -9.55 6.13 -5.66
CA ALA A 38 -10.53 6.49 -4.65
C ALA A 38 -10.64 5.34 -3.65
N ILE A 39 -10.35 5.61 -2.37
CA ILE A 39 -10.51 4.62 -1.29
C ILE A 39 -11.82 4.90 -0.58
N ALA A 40 -12.72 3.92 -0.48
CA ALA A 40 -14.02 4.06 0.17
C ALA A 40 -13.98 3.49 1.60
N MET A 41 -13.83 4.35 2.60
CA MET A 41 -13.70 4.00 4.02
C MET A 41 -15.04 4.02 4.75
N GLU A 42 -15.22 3.17 5.76
CA GLU A 42 -16.42 3.09 6.59
C GLU A 42 -16.16 3.47 8.05
N VAL A 43 -14.94 3.29 8.56
CA VAL A 43 -14.59 3.55 9.98
C VAL A 43 -13.49 4.59 10.11
N LEU A 44 -12.48 4.52 9.27
CA LEU A 44 -11.37 5.45 9.22
C LEU A 44 -11.76 6.73 8.48
N ASP A 45 -11.29 7.87 8.98
CA ASP A 45 -11.45 9.14 8.30
C ASP A 45 -10.35 9.35 7.24
N GLU A 46 -10.40 10.48 6.54
CA GLU A 46 -9.43 10.86 5.50
C GLU A 46 -7.99 10.76 5.98
N HIS A 47 -7.78 11.34 7.16
CA HIS A 47 -6.47 11.58 7.70
C HIS A 47 -5.86 10.26 8.16
N GLY A 48 -6.64 9.44 8.89
CA GLY A 48 -6.25 8.09 9.26
C GLY A 48 -5.92 7.23 8.04
N ALA A 49 -6.76 7.24 7.01
CA ALA A 49 -6.50 6.48 5.79
C ALA A 49 -5.21 6.92 5.09
N ARG A 50 -4.95 8.24 4.98
CA ARG A 50 -3.72 8.77 4.39
C ARG A 50 -2.48 8.47 5.21
N THR A 51 -2.56 8.58 6.54
CA THR A 51 -1.45 8.27 7.43
C THR A 51 -1.09 6.79 7.35
N LEU A 52 -2.07 5.89 7.32
CA LEU A 52 -1.85 4.45 7.13
C LEU A 52 -1.27 4.14 5.75
N LEU A 53 -1.73 4.80 4.69
CA LEU A 53 -1.16 4.65 3.35
C LEU A 53 0.31 5.09 3.32
N ALA A 54 0.64 6.25 3.91
CA ALA A 54 2.00 6.75 4.01
C ALA A 54 2.89 5.80 4.82
N MET A 55 2.40 5.30 5.96
CA MET A 55 3.11 4.31 6.77
C MET A 55 3.37 3.02 5.99
N THR A 56 2.37 2.49 5.29
CA THR A 56 2.52 1.27 4.46
C THR A 56 3.61 1.45 3.40
N ARG A 57 3.67 2.62 2.75
CA ARG A 57 4.72 2.95 1.76
C ARG A 57 6.10 3.12 2.39
N ALA A 58 6.19 3.72 3.58
CA ALA A 58 7.44 3.88 4.29
C ALA A 58 7.99 2.53 4.78
N LEU A 59 7.12 1.60 5.22
CA LEU A 59 7.53 0.25 5.63
C LEU A 59 8.02 -0.62 4.45
N TYR A 60 7.38 -0.50 3.29
CA TYR A 60 7.67 -1.33 2.12
C TYR A 60 7.81 -0.48 0.86
N PRO A 61 8.88 0.31 0.73
CA PRO A 61 9.03 1.26 -0.38
C PRO A 61 9.33 0.54 -1.70
N HIS A 62 8.46 0.72 -2.70
CA HIS A 62 8.67 0.26 -4.08
C HIS A 62 8.52 1.43 -5.07
N PRO A 63 9.63 1.95 -5.65
CA PRO A 63 9.60 3.15 -6.50
C PRO A 63 8.72 3.02 -7.75
N SER A 64 8.56 1.81 -8.29
CA SER A 64 7.80 1.55 -9.51
C SER A 64 6.33 1.18 -9.27
N ILE A 65 5.87 1.13 -8.02
CA ILE A 65 4.51 0.70 -7.67
C ILE A 65 3.68 1.89 -7.17
N GLY A 66 2.58 2.14 -7.87
CA GLY A 66 1.63 3.20 -7.54
C GLY A 66 0.92 2.98 -6.19
N ASP A 67 0.49 4.07 -5.57
CA ASP A 67 -0.24 4.08 -4.30
C ASP A 67 -1.54 3.26 -4.32
N GLU A 68 -2.17 3.13 -5.49
CA GLU A 68 -3.38 2.35 -5.69
C GLU A 68 -3.22 0.88 -5.26
N TYR A 69 -2.00 0.36 -5.36
CA TYR A 69 -1.68 -0.99 -4.92
C TYR A 69 -1.44 -1.11 -3.41
N TYR A 70 -1.07 -0.01 -2.76
CA TYR A 70 -0.93 0.06 -1.29
C TYR A 70 -2.28 0.30 -0.60
N ALA A 71 -3.22 0.94 -1.31
CA ALA A 71 -4.56 1.23 -0.83
C ALA A 71 -5.31 0.00 -0.32
N VAL A 72 -5.10 -1.16 -0.93
CA VAL A 72 -5.72 -2.43 -0.52
C VAL A 72 -5.43 -2.79 0.94
N VAL A 73 -4.27 -2.38 1.46
CA VAL A 73 -3.91 -2.59 2.87
C VAL A 73 -4.80 -1.73 3.77
N VAL A 74 -5.01 -0.47 3.40
CA VAL A 74 -5.86 0.47 4.15
C VAL A 74 -7.32 0.02 4.11
N GLU A 75 -7.80 -0.44 2.96
CA GLU A 75 -9.15 -1.03 2.82
C GLU A 75 -9.36 -2.25 3.71
N ALA A 76 -8.37 -3.15 3.78
CA ALA A 76 -8.44 -4.30 4.65
C ALA A 76 -8.45 -3.91 6.13
N LEU A 77 -7.60 -2.95 6.54
CA LEU A 77 -7.56 -2.44 7.90
C LEU A 77 -8.87 -1.74 8.31
N ASP A 78 -9.49 -0.98 7.41
CA ASP A 78 -10.80 -0.36 7.63
C ASP A 78 -11.92 -1.42 7.78
N ALA A 79 -11.91 -2.46 6.95
CA ALA A 79 -12.85 -3.57 7.06
C ALA A 79 -12.69 -4.34 8.39
N GLU A 80 -11.44 -4.56 8.84
CA GLU A 80 -11.18 -5.14 10.15
C GLU A 80 -11.60 -4.23 11.31
N ALA A 81 -11.37 -2.92 11.19
CA ALA A 81 -11.83 -1.93 12.16
C ALA A 81 -13.37 -1.87 12.24
N LYS A 82 -14.06 -2.11 11.12
CA LYS A 82 -15.53 -2.25 11.09
C LYS A 82 -16.00 -3.50 11.83
N ALA A 83 -15.26 -4.60 11.71
CA ALA A 83 -15.59 -5.86 12.35
C ALA A 83 -15.25 -5.87 13.85
N ASP A 84 -14.25 -5.10 14.29
CA ASP A 84 -13.76 -5.10 15.66
C ASP A 84 -13.40 -3.68 16.15
N ALA A 85 -14.14 -3.21 17.17
CA ALA A 85 -13.92 -1.91 17.79
C ALA A 85 -12.54 -1.78 18.46
N ALA A 86 -11.95 -2.87 18.94
CA ALA A 86 -10.60 -2.85 19.50
C ALA A 86 -9.56 -2.56 18.40
N VAL A 87 -9.75 -3.11 17.20
CA VAL A 87 -8.92 -2.78 16.03
C VAL A 87 -9.12 -1.33 15.62
N ALA A 88 -10.38 -0.84 15.58
CA ALA A 88 -10.64 0.56 15.26
C ALA A 88 -9.92 1.53 16.21
N ASN A 89 -9.95 1.26 17.51
CA ASN A 89 -9.24 2.08 18.50
C ASN A 89 -7.72 1.98 18.34
N LEU A 90 -7.18 0.76 18.16
CA LEU A 90 -5.76 0.54 17.93
C LEU A 90 -5.24 1.37 16.74
N LEU A 91 -5.98 1.40 15.63
CA LEU A 91 -5.60 2.16 14.44
C LEU A 91 -5.69 3.68 14.68
N LYS A 92 -6.75 4.17 15.30
CA LYS A 92 -6.93 5.60 15.59
C LYS A 92 -5.87 6.12 16.55
N ASP A 93 -5.59 5.38 17.61
CA ASP A 93 -4.56 5.72 18.59
C ASP A 93 -3.16 5.66 17.98
N GLY A 94 -2.92 4.69 17.10
CA GLY A 94 -1.66 4.57 16.34
C GLY A 94 -1.43 5.75 15.39
N VAL A 95 -2.44 6.16 14.63
CA VAL A 95 -2.40 7.36 13.77
C VAL A 95 -2.08 8.60 14.60
N ALA A 96 -2.81 8.82 15.71
CA ALA A 96 -2.57 9.96 16.58
C ALA A 96 -1.14 9.98 17.15
N ARG A 97 -0.60 8.80 17.48
CA ARG A 97 0.78 8.66 17.95
C ARG A 97 1.81 9.02 16.88
N LEU A 98 1.58 8.61 15.63
CA LEU A 98 2.44 8.98 14.50
C LEU A 98 2.46 10.50 14.30
N ASP A 99 1.31 11.16 14.34
CA ASP A 99 1.21 12.62 14.18
C ASP A 99 1.81 13.39 15.35
N ALA A 100 1.74 12.83 16.56
CA ALA A 100 2.33 13.45 17.74
C ALA A 100 3.86 13.32 17.80
N ALA A 101 4.45 12.32 17.13
CA ALA A 101 5.85 11.92 17.29
C ALA A 101 6.86 13.07 17.03
N LYS A 102 6.55 13.98 16.11
CA LYS A 102 7.40 15.13 15.76
C LYS A 102 6.63 16.47 15.82
N GLY A 103 5.43 16.49 16.40
CA GLY A 103 4.60 17.69 16.55
C GLY A 103 3.98 18.23 15.24
N VAL A 104 4.06 17.46 14.14
CA VAL A 104 3.41 17.75 12.86
C VAL A 104 2.84 16.45 12.29
N PRO A 105 1.81 16.50 11.44
CA PRO A 105 1.22 15.30 10.85
C PRO A 105 2.26 14.39 10.20
N PHE A 106 2.16 13.08 10.40
CA PHE A 106 3.12 12.09 9.89
C PHE A 106 3.28 12.16 8.38
N VAL A 107 2.18 12.41 7.67
CA VAL A 107 2.15 12.60 6.21
C VAL A 107 2.93 13.83 5.72
N ALA A 108 3.23 14.79 6.59
CA ALA A 108 4.02 15.99 6.28
C ALA A 108 5.52 15.82 6.59
N LEU A 109 5.91 14.70 7.20
CA LEU A 109 7.31 14.41 7.50
C LEU A 109 8.10 14.03 6.25
N SER A 110 9.41 14.31 6.26
CA SER A 110 10.32 13.80 5.23
C SER A 110 10.42 12.26 5.30
N PRO A 111 10.74 11.56 4.20
CA PRO A 111 10.87 10.10 4.22
C PRO A 111 11.83 9.57 5.29
N GLY A 112 12.99 10.20 5.48
CA GLY A 112 13.93 9.80 6.52
C GLY A 112 13.39 10.01 7.94
N THR A 113 12.63 11.09 8.16
CA THR A 113 11.98 11.31 9.46
C THR A 113 10.82 10.34 9.71
N GLN A 114 10.09 9.93 8.65
CA GLN A 114 9.08 8.87 8.77
C GLN A 114 9.73 7.56 9.19
N GLU A 115 10.86 7.19 8.59
CA GLU A 115 11.63 6.00 8.96
C GLU A 115 12.08 6.03 10.42
N GLU A 116 12.64 7.15 10.90
CA GLU A 116 13.01 7.31 12.32
C GLU A 116 11.82 7.10 13.28
N VAL A 117 10.66 7.69 12.95
CA VAL A 117 9.45 7.55 13.77
C VAL A 117 8.98 6.10 13.77
N LEU A 118 8.96 5.45 12.62
CA LEU A 118 8.55 4.06 12.47
C LEU A 118 9.50 3.09 13.20
N ALA A 119 10.81 3.30 13.11
CA ALA A 119 11.81 2.52 13.83
C ALA A 119 11.58 2.57 15.36
N SER A 120 11.20 3.75 15.88
CA SER A 120 10.88 3.90 17.31
C SER A 120 9.63 3.12 17.77
N LEU A 121 8.78 2.72 16.83
CA LEU A 121 7.52 2.01 17.08
C LEU A 121 7.57 0.52 16.70
N GLU A 122 8.72 -0.05 16.34
CA GLU A 122 8.80 -1.44 15.84
C GLU A 122 8.19 -2.47 16.81
N GLY A 123 8.30 -2.26 18.12
CA GLY A 123 7.71 -3.14 19.14
C GLY A 123 6.23 -2.89 19.43
N ASP A 124 5.63 -1.85 18.85
CA ASP A 124 4.27 -1.42 19.13
C ASP A 124 3.23 -2.33 18.44
N PRO A 125 2.13 -2.73 19.12
CA PRO A 125 1.08 -3.54 18.51
C PRO A 125 0.45 -2.93 17.26
N PHE A 126 0.30 -1.60 17.20
CA PHE A 126 -0.20 -0.91 16.01
C PHE A 126 0.77 -1.05 14.83
N PHE A 127 2.07 -0.91 15.10
CA PHE A 127 3.09 -1.11 14.08
C PHE A 127 3.04 -2.52 13.50
N GLN A 128 2.99 -3.54 14.37
CA GLN A 128 2.93 -4.92 13.94
C GLN A 128 1.63 -5.25 13.21
N LYS A 129 0.51 -4.61 13.59
CA LYS A 129 -0.77 -4.74 12.88
C LYS A 129 -0.67 -4.25 11.43
N VAL A 130 -0.19 -3.03 11.21
CA VAL A 130 -0.06 -2.45 9.86
C VAL A 130 0.99 -3.21 9.05
N ARG A 131 2.12 -3.58 9.67
CA ARG A 131 3.16 -4.40 9.04
C ARG A 131 2.60 -5.75 8.57
N GLY A 132 1.88 -6.47 9.43
CA GLY A 132 1.28 -7.76 9.11
C GLY A 132 0.24 -7.66 7.98
N ALA A 133 -0.65 -6.66 8.05
CA ALA A 133 -1.62 -6.39 7.01
C ALA A 133 -0.93 -6.05 5.67
N SER A 134 0.17 -5.28 5.70
CA SER A 134 0.96 -4.98 4.52
C SER A 134 1.53 -6.25 3.90
N VAL A 135 2.18 -7.11 4.69
CA VAL A 135 2.72 -8.38 4.20
C VAL A 135 1.64 -9.22 3.54
N PHE A 136 0.49 -9.34 4.20
CA PHE A 136 -0.58 -10.21 3.74
C PHE A 136 -1.36 -9.64 2.54
N HIS A 137 -1.66 -8.35 2.50
CA HIS A 137 -2.51 -7.79 1.44
C HIS A 137 -1.71 -7.23 0.26
N PHE A 138 -0.56 -6.59 0.50
CA PHE A 138 0.25 -5.99 -0.56
C PHE A 138 1.00 -7.06 -1.37
N TYR A 139 1.77 -7.93 -0.70
CA TYR A 139 2.55 -8.95 -1.42
C TYR A 139 1.71 -10.12 -1.94
N ASN A 140 0.52 -10.34 -1.39
CA ASN A 140 -0.44 -11.32 -1.91
C ASN A 140 -1.35 -10.73 -3.02
N ASN A 141 -1.06 -9.53 -3.51
CA ASN A 141 -1.76 -8.95 -4.64
C ASN A 141 -1.26 -9.57 -5.95
N LYS A 142 -2.11 -10.39 -6.58
CA LYS A 142 -1.81 -11.08 -7.85
C LYS A 142 -1.41 -10.15 -8.99
N LEU A 143 -1.87 -8.89 -8.97
CA LEU A 143 -1.49 -7.89 -9.98
C LEU A 143 -0.01 -7.47 -9.85
N LEU A 144 0.59 -7.66 -8.67
CA LEU A 144 1.97 -7.26 -8.38
C LEU A 144 2.97 -8.43 -8.41
N TRP A 145 2.51 -9.68 -8.44
CA TRP A 145 3.40 -10.85 -8.37
C TRP A 145 4.50 -10.81 -9.43
N ARG A 146 4.15 -10.46 -10.66
CA ARG A 146 5.14 -10.28 -11.74
C ARG A 146 6.15 -9.18 -11.44
N HIS A 147 5.74 -8.08 -10.79
CA HIS A 147 6.66 -7.02 -10.37
C HIS A 147 7.64 -7.49 -9.30
N PHE A 148 7.23 -8.44 -8.45
CA PHE A 148 8.08 -9.04 -7.42
C PHE A 148 8.91 -10.24 -7.93
N GLY A 149 8.80 -10.61 -9.22
CA GLY A 149 9.43 -11.83 -9.75
C GLY A 149 8.82 -13.12 -9.19
N TYR A 150 7.58 -13.06 -8.68
CA TYR A 150 6.86 -14.22 -8.19
C TYR A 150 5.97 -14.82 -9.29
N GLU A 151 6.23 -16.08 -9.63
CA GLU A 151 5.54 -16.82 -10.68
C GLU A 151 4.15 -17.35 -10.27
N GLY A 152 3.69 -17.09 -9.05
CA GLY A 152 2.43 -17.64 -8.53
C GLY A 152 2.53 -19.12 -8.12
N SER A 153 1.43 -19.70 -7.62
CA SER A 153 1.36 -21.03 -6.97
C SER A 153 2.22 -22.13 -7.61
N SER A 154 3.17 -22.69 -6.86
CA SER A 154 3.95 -23.85 -7.32
C SER A 154 3.11 -25.12 -7.40
N PHE A 155 2.16 -25.29 -6.48
CA PHE A 155 1.34 -26.51 -6.40
C PHE A 155 0.41 -26.66 -7.61
N GLU A 156 -0.27 -25.58 -8.00
CA GLU A 156 -1.22 -25.60 -9.11
C GLU A 156 -0.54 -25.81 -10.48
N TYR A 157 0.75 -25.45 -10.59
CA TYR A 157 1.48 -25.41 -11.86
C TYR A 157 2.67 -26.37 -11.93
N GLY A 158 2.76 -27.36 -11.02
CA GLY A 158 3.78 -28.41 -11.10
C GLY A 158 5.21 -27.95 -10.76
N GLY A 159 5.35 -26.91 -9.93
CA GLY A 159 6.62 -26.37 -9.46
C GLY A 159 7.19 -25.22 -10.31
N TYR A 160 8.41 -24.80 -9.97
CA TYR A 160 9.13 -23.71 -10.63
C TYR A 160 10.27 -24.16 -11.55
N LEU A 161 10.55 -25.47 -11.62
CA LEU A 161 11.69 -26.02 -12.37
C LEU A 161 11.75 -25.53 -13.83
N ARG A 162 10.58 -25.34 -14.46
CA ARG A 162 10.44 -24.80 -15.83
C ARG A 162 9.73 -23.43 -15.86
N ARG A 163 9.64 -22.76 -14.71
CA ARG A 163 8.85 -21.54 -14.48
C ARG A 163 9.52 -20.67 -13.41
N GLY A 164 10.52 -19.88 -13.79
CA GLY A 164 11.09 -18.85 -12.91
C GLY A 164 12.18 -19.30 -11.93
N PHE A 165 12.41 -20.60 -11.72
CA PHE A 165 13.42 -21.05 -10.74
C PHE A 165 14.83 -20.54 -11.08
N GLN A 166 15.16 -20.44 -12.37
CA GLN A 166 16.47 -19.97 -12.86
C GLN A 166 16.40 -18.57 -13.49
N ASP A 167 15.31 -17.81 -13.29
CA ASP A 167 15.15 -16.48 -13.93
C ASP A 167 15.88 -15.39 -13.11
N LEU A 168 17.08 -15.70 -12.61
CA LEU A 168 17.91 -14.80 -11.83
C LEU A 168 18.68 -13.84 -12.74
N GLY A 169 18.11 -12.68 -13.04
CA GLY A 169 18.76 -11.67 -13.90
C GLY A 169 19.90 -10.86 -13.25
N TRP A 170 20.22 -11.09 -11.97
CA TRP A 170 21.13 -10.25 -11.17
C TRP A 170 22.42 -10.97 -10.74
N LEU A 171 22.55 -12.27 -11.05
CA LEU A 171 23.76 -13.06 -10.87
C LEU A 171 24.13 -13.74 -12.18
N PRO A 172 25.43 -14.00 -12.44
CA PRO A 172 25.81 -14.87 -13.54
C PRO A 172 25.29 -16.29 -13.29
N ASP A 173 25.10 -17.04 -14.37
CA ASP A 173 24.74 -18.44 -14.27
C ASP A 173 25.81 -19.21 -13.46
N PRO A 174 25.40 -20.03 -12.49
CA PRO A 174 26.33 -20.82 -11.70
C PRO A 174 27.09 -21.83 -12.57
N PRO A 175 28.35 -22.16 -12.24
CA PRO A 175 29.07 -23.23 -12.92
C PRO A 175 28.33 -24.58 -12.86
N PRO A 176 28.41 -25.43 -13.90
CA PRO A 176 27.69 -26.71 -13.93
C PRO A 176 27.99 -27.66 -12.76
N GLU A 177 29.16 -27.52 -12.13
CA GLU A 177 29.57 -28.36 -11.00
C GLU A 177 28.76 -28.08 -9.73
N VAL A 178 28.23 -26.86 -9.58
CA VAL A 178 27.43 -26.43 -8.41
C VAL A 178 25.94 -26.27 -8.75
N SER A 179 25.59 -26.27 -10.04
CA SER A 179 24.22 -26.31 -10.53
C SER A 179 24.11 -27.31 -11.69
N PRO A 180 24.10 -28.63 -11.39
CA PRO A 180 23.97 -29.65 -12.41
C PRO A 180 22.59 -29.58 -13.08
N GLU A 181 22.51 -30.12 -14.29
CA GLU A 181 21.24 -30.21 -15.04
C GLU A 181 20.15 -30.89 -14.19
N PRO A 182 18.91 -30.38 -14.24
CA PRO A 182 17.82 -30.93 -13.45
C PRO A 182 17.52 -32.38 -13.82
N TYR A 183 17.41 -33.23 -12.81
CA TYR A 183 17.07 -34.65 -12.95
C TYR A 183 15.56 -34.82 -13.15
N PHE A 184 15.16 -35.47 -14.26
CA PHE A 184 13.75 -35.71 -14.61
C PHE A 184 13.28 -37.15 -14.35
N GLY A 185 14.11 -37.99 -13.71
CA GLY A 185 13.91 -39.43 -13.65
C GLY A 185 14.80 -40.16 -14.65
#